data_AF-A0AAW0XKC6-F1
#
_entry.id   AF-A0AAW0XKC6-F1
#
_cell.length_a   1.000
_cell.length_b   1.000
_cell.length_c   1.000
_cell.angle_alpha   90.00
_cell.angle_beta   90.00
_cell.angle_gamma   90.00
#
_symmetry.space_group_name_H-M   'P 1'
#
loop_
_entity.id
_entity.type
_entity.pdbx_description
1 polymer ?
#
loop_
_entity_poly.entity_id
_entity_poly.type
_entity_poly.pdbx_seq_one_letter_code
_entity_poly.pdbx_strand_id
1 'polypeptide(L)'
;MEEEGDILPWKGPWTVNGDISPSQVSLDDLCKGASGTEYFVFNDFTAHSAFQVCQGLGGFVPTPQLPEEYNTIIRTITEYHTKISSLCKSFWVGISDEKEEGVWIDIQHQSQLHPSWSVAEPDGDKLENCAIAEGPQQFADTRCDELKCVVCAVPRRPVWKLLGACERYQRNVHFVALQDNSSNLIFQGYSDFRIIQNEDKSEWVWKDWHTGQTMASLSNAVNDVPIGRQTWTLTKAMCSQTGGSARRLLLTPCGTGYFSCDDASCIPLYQRCDLKFDCHDKSDESGCHLVKFPPVYRPDLPPEINNNNFSQPLPIALYINIESADVDTSSMHMHVNFNVSMTWQESRLSFLNLNEDYTLNRVPYETMQRVWVPVIDFTNTKGNHITLTDHQTTMVINMLGKPRLGDNTQPEELEVYAGPENPMSVRRKYSITFQCQFNLKMYPFDEQFCNLELTMLSASSRLLVFDKVATTAVFNGNPQLVEYFVGDVDIEFHNERDFAAVFVKCLCFTS
;
A
#
# COMPACT_ATOMS: atom_id res chain seq x y z
N MET A 1 10.94 -8.89 -24.75
CA MET A 1 10.58 -10.28 -24.40
C MET A 1 9.71 -10.77 -25.51
N GLU A 2 10.04 -11.91 -26.12
CA GLU A 2 9.07 -12.56 -27.02
C GLU A 2 7.87 -12.98 -26.17
N GLU A 3 6.66 -12.62 -26.58
CA GLU A 3 5.43 -12.99 -25.89
C GLU A 3 5.29 -14.52 -25.94
N GLU A 4 5.49 -15.17 -24.79
CA GLU A 4 5.17 -16.58 -24.58
C GLU A 4 3.73 -16.71 -24.06
N GLY A 5 3.22 -17.93 -23.95
CA GLY A 5 1.82 -18.14 -23.54
C GLY A 5 1.64 -18.23 -22.06
N ASP A 6 0.51 -17.70 -21.62
CA ASP A 6 0.11 -17.64 -20.21
C ASP A 6 -0.01 -19.02 -19.55
N ILE A 7 -0.20 -20.08 -20.35
CA ILE A 7 -0.36 -21.46 -19.88
C ILE A 7 0.80 -22.36 -20.33
N LEU A 8 1.20 -22.26 -21.61
CA LEU A 8 2.32 -22.98 -22.20
C LEU A 8 3.08 -22.05 -23.16
N PRO A 9 4.41 -22.16 -23.25
CA PRO A 9 5.20 -21.35 -24.18
C PRO A 9 4.77 -21.67 -25.62
N TRP A 10 4.51 -20.64 -26.44
CA TRP A 10 3.99 -20.85 -27.80
C TRP A 10 5.05 -21.55 -28.67
N LYS A 11 6.33 -21.31 -28.38
CA LYS A 11 7.47 -21.99 -28.97
C LYS A 11 7.91 -23.15 -28.07
N GLY A 12 7.42 -24.34 -28.36
CA GLY A 12 7.84 -25.59 -27.73
C GLY A 12 7.82 -26.73 -28.76
N PRO A 13 8.37 -27.92 -28.45
CA PRO A 13 8.29 -29.10 -29.31
C PRO A 13 6.87 -29.69 -29.28
N TRP A 14 5.87 -28.88 -29.66
CA TRP A 14 4.48 -29.25 -29.66
C TRP A 14 4.19 -30.16 -30.85
N THR A 15 3.73 -31.38 -30.57
CA THR A 15 3.21 -32.28 -31.59
C THR A 15 1.69 -32.14 -31.64
N VAL A 16 1.19 -31.63 -32.76
CA VAL A 16 -0.23 -31.56 -33.06
C VAL A 16 -0.75 -32.99 -33.29
N ASN A 17 -1.68 -33.44 -32.45
CA ASN A 17 -2.36 -34.72 -32.62
C ASN A 17 -3.82 -34.48 -33.04
N GLY A 18 -4.23 -35.06 -34.18
CA GLY A 18 -5.59 -34.97 -34.73
C GLY A 18 -5.69 -34.11 -36.00
N ASP A 19 -6.87 -34.10 -36.62
CA ASP A 19 -7.18 -33.24 -37.77
C ASP A 19 -7.42 -31.80 -37.31
N ILE A 20 -6.41 -30.95 -37.42
CA ILE A 20 -6.51 -29.53 -37.05
C ILE A 20 -6.51 -28.67 -38.30
N SER A 21 -7.49 -27.77 -38.41
CA SER A 21 -7.51 -26.72 -39.43
C SER A 21 -7.04 -25.40 -38.82
N PRO A 22 -5.90 -24.84 -39.26
CA PRO A 22 -5.47 -23.53 -38.78
C PRO A 22 -6.43 -22.46 -39.30
N SER A 23 -6.89 -21.58 -38.42
CA SER A 23 -7.64 -20.38 -38.78
C SER A 23 -6.92 -19.15 -38.26
N GLN A 24 -6.96 -18.07 -39.03
CA GLN A 24 -6.47 -16.76 -38.62
C GLN A 24 -7.68 -15.97 -38.13
N VAL A 25 -7.65 -15.57 -36.87
CA VAL A 25 -8.69 -14.76 -36.23
C VAL A 25 -8.02 -13.46 -35.80
N SER A 26 -8.64 -12.32 -36.09
CA SER A 26 -8.09 -11.04 -35.62
C SER A 26 -8.18 -10.95 -34.10
N LEU A 27 -7.25 -10.24 -33.46
CA LEU A 27 -7.32 -10.00 -32.02
C LEU A 27 -8.65 -9.35 -31.64
N ASP A 28 -9.12 -8.39 -32.46
CA ASP A 28 -10.40 -7.75 -32.27
C ASP A 28 -11.57 -8.74 -32.34
N ASP A 29 -11.57 -9.69 -33.28
CA ASP A 29 -12.62 -10.72 -33.36
C ASP A 29 -12.56 -11.70 -32.19
N LEU A 30 -11.36 -12.03 -31.71
CA LEU A 30 -11.17 -12.86 -30.52
C LEU A 30 -11.65 -12.14 -29.24
N CYS A 31 -11.40 -10.83 -29.17
CA CYS A 31 -11.70 -9.96 -28.03
C CYS A 31 -13.07 -9.25 -28.13
N LYS A 32 -13.79 -9.36 -29.26
CA LYS A 32 -15.14 -8.82 -29.45
C LYS A 32 -16.14 -9.33 -28.42
N GLY A 33 -15.90 -10.54 -27.88
CA GLY A 33 -16.68 -11.10 -26.78
C GLY A 33 -16.33 -10.56 -25.40
N ALA A 34 -15.21 -9.84 -25.22
CA ALA A 34 -14.72 -9.33 -23.94
C ALA A 34 -15.22 -7.92 -23.59
N SER A 35 -15.68 -7.15 -24.59
CA SER A 35 -16.28 -5.83 -24.37
C SER A 35 -17.79 -5.97 -24.17
N GLY A 36 -18.22 -6.17 -22.93
CA GLY A 36 -19.64 -6.23 -22.58
C GLY A 36 -19.87 -6.05 -21.09
N THR A 37 -21.13 -6.13 -20.68
CA THR A 37 -21.54 -6.17 -19.28
C THR A 37 -22.17 -7.52 -19.00
N GLU A 38 -21.71 -8.20 -17.95
CA GLU A 38 -22.36 -9.38 -17.38
C GLU A 38 -23.13 -8.95 -16.14
N TYR A 39 -24.33 -9.51 -15.98
CA TYR A 39 -25.19 -9.19 -14.84
C TYR A 39 -25.25 -10.39 -13.89
N PHE A 40 -25.00 -10.13 -12.61
CA PHE A 40 -25.13 -11.10 -11.53
C PHE A 40 -26.35 -10.75 -10.68
N VAL A 41 -27.19 -11.73 -10.37
CA VAL A 41 -28.45 -11.49 -9.65
C VAL A 41 -28.41 -12.14 -8.29
N PHE A 42 -28.66 -11.36 -7.23
CA PHE A 42 -28.73 -11.88 -5.86
C PHE A 42 -30.09 -11.55 -5.24
N ASN A 43 -30.52 -12.37 -4.29
CA ASN A 43 -31.78 -12.24 -3.57
C ASN A 43 -31.51 -11.94 -2.10
N ASP A 44 -32.47 -11.28 -1.45
CA ASP A 44 -32.46 -11.02 -0.01
C ASP A 44 -31.26 -10.19 0.48
N PHE A 45 -30.98 -9.08 -0.21
CA PHE A 45 -29.93 -8.11 0.16
C PHE A 45 -30.54 -6.83 0.71
N THR A 46 -29.89 -6.21 1.68
CA THR A 46 -30.12 -4.81 2.05
C THR A 46 -29.47 -3.90 1.00
N ALA A 47 -29.85 -2.63 0.95
CA ALA A 47 -29.28 -1.69 -0.01
C ALA A 47 -27.76 -1.55 0.18
N HIS A 48 -27.29 -1.39 1.43
CA HIS A 48 -25.86 -1.26 1.73
C HIS A 48 -25.05 -2.51 1.35
N SER A 49 -25.56 -3.72 1.64
CA SER A 49 -24.85 -4.95 1.26
C SER A 49 -24.87 -5.16 -0.26
N ALA A 50 -25.96 -4.79 -0.93
CA ALA A 50 -26.07 -4.80 -2.39
C ALA A 50 -25.01 -3.90 -3.05
N PHE A 51 -24.89 -2.65 -2.60
CA PHE A 51 -23.90 -1.71 -3.12
C PHE A 51 -22.47 -2.23 -2.89
N GLN A 52 -22.17 -2.73 -1.70
CA GLN A 52 -20.86 -3.30 -1.36
C GLN A 52 -20.51 -4.52 -2.22
N VAL A 53 -21.42 -5.50 -2.34
CA VAL A 53 -21.14 -6.73 -3.10
C VAL A 53 -20.99 -6.44 -4.58
N CYS A 54 -21.83 -5.59 -5.17
CA CYS A 54 -21.68 -5.24 -6.59
C CYS A 54 -20.39 -4.48 -6.87
N GLN A 55 -19.99 -3.56 -5.99
CA GLN A 55 -18.69 -2.88 -6.08
C GLN A 55 -17.54 -3.88 -5.93
N GLY A 56 -17.63 -4.79 -4.96
CA GLY A 56 -16.66 -5.84 -4.72
C GLY A 56 -16.54 -6.87 -5.86
N LEU A 57 -17.59 -7.04 -6.66
CA LEU A 57 -17.54 -7.82 -7.91
C LEU A 57 -16.81 -7.10 -9.05
N GLY A 58 -16.35 -5.87 -8.84
CA GLY A 58 -15.76 -5.01 -9.87
C GLY A 58 -16.82 -4.32 -10.73
N GLY A 59 -18.07 -4.26 -10.25
CA GLY A 59 -19.21 -3.68 -10.95
C GLY A 59 -19.93 -2.63 -10.10
N PHE A 60 -21.23 -2.47 -10.34
CA PHE A 60 -22.08 -1.53 -9.61
C PHE A 60 -23.55 -1.98 -9.68
N VAL A 61 -24.40 -1.42 -8.84
CA VAL A 61 -25.87 -1.56 -8.97
C VAL A 61 -26.35 -0.57 -10.03
N PRO A 62 -26.91 -1.02 -11.16
CA PRO A 62 -27.33 -0.14 -12.24
C PRO A 62 -28.58 0.66 -11.85
N THR A 63 -28.69 1.87 -12.40
CA THR A 63 -29.86 2.73 -12.26
C THR A 63 -30.47 2.97 -13.64
N PRO A 64 -31.42 2.13 -14.10
CA PRO A 64 -31.90 2.17 -15.48
C PRO A 64 -32.79 3.39 -15.73
N GLN A 65 -32.23 4.45 -16.32
CA GLN A 65 -32.97 5.68 -16.63
C GLN A 65 -33.78 5.54 -17.92
N LEU A 66 -33.37 4.63 -18.80
CA LEU A 66 -34.03 4.35 -20.07
C LEU A 66 -34.84 3.03 -20.00
N PRO A 67 -36.02 2.95 -20.65
CA PRO A 67 -36.81 1.72 -20.71
C PRO A 67 -36.05 0.52 -21.29
N GLU A 68 -35.14 0.74 -22.24
CA GLU A 68 -34.31 -0.31 -22.86
C GLU A 68 -33.32 -0.95 -21.89
N GLU A 69 -32.73 -0.16 -21.00
CA GLU A 69 -31.84 -0.64 -19.94
C GLU A 69 -32.63 -1.50 -18.94
N TYR A 70 -33.80 -1.01 -18.51
CA TYR A 70 -34.69 -1.75 -17.62
C TYR A 70 -35.10 -3.10 -18.23
N ASN A 71 -35.52 -3.10 -19.49
CA ASN A 71 -35.89 -4.33 -20.21
C ASN A 71 -34.71 -5.30 -20.35
N THR A 72 -33.48 -4.79 -20.51
CA THR A 72 -32.28 -5.62 -20.57
C THR A 72 -32.04 -6.32 -19.23
N ILE A 73 -32.11 -5.57 -18.12
CA ILE A 73 -31.96 -6.10 -16.76
C ILE A 73 -33.04 -7.14 -16.44
N ILE A 74 -34.31 -6.82 -16.71
CA ILE A 74 -35.44 -7.73 -16.49
C ILE A 74 -35.29 -9.01 -17.32
N ARG A 75 -34.89 -8.90 -18.60
CA ARG A 75 -34.63 -10.08 -19.43
C ARG A 75 -33.58 -10.97 -18.75
N THR A 76 -32.49 -10.40 -18.27
CA THR A 76 -31.45 -11.17 -17.59
C THR A 76 -31.96 -11.82 -16.30
N ILE A 77 -32.73 -11.11 -15.47
CA ILE A 77 -33.39 -11.71 -14.30
C ILE A 77 -34.26 -12.90 -14.75
N THR A 78 -35.08 -12.76 -15.80
CA THR A 78 -35.96 -13.84 -16.27
C THR A 78 -35.22 -15.03 -16.89
N GLU A 79 -34.09 -14.80 -17.57
CA GLU A 79 -33.27 -15.84 -18.20
C GLU A 79 -32.57 -16.71 -17.14
N TYR A 80 -32.01 -16.12 -16.09
CA TYR A 80 -31.38 -16.86 -14.99
C TYR A 80 -32.41 -17.54 -14.07
N HIS A 81 -33.62 -16.97 -13.92
CA HIS A 81 -34.63 -17.44 -12.98
C HIS A 81 -35.83 -18.15 -13.64
N THR A 82 -35.59 -19.24 -14.38
CA THR A 82 -36.70 -20.06 -14.95
C THR A 82 -37.64 -20.68 -13.89
N LYS A 83 -37.31 -20.61 -12.59
CA LYS A 83 -38.16 -21.07 -11.46
C LYS A 83 -38.50 -20.01 -10.40
N ILE A 84 -37.99 -18.77 -10.51
CA ILE A 84 -38.19 -17.73 -9.49
C ILE A 84 -38.61 -16.43 -10.17
N SER A 85 -39.82 -16.40 -10.74
CA SER A 85 -40.38 -15.17 -11.32
C SER A 85 -41.20 -14.33 -10.33
N SER A 86 -41.39 -14.80 -9.08
CA SER A 86 -42.22 -14.11 -8.09
C SER A 86 -41.46 -13.29 -7.04
N LEU A 87 -40.15 -13.51 -6.86
CA LEU A 87 -39.36 -12.87 -5.78
C LEU A 87 -38.72 -11.54 -6.20
N CYS A 88 -38.27 -11.38 -7.45
CA CYS A 88 -37.67 -10.14 -7.95
C CYS A 88 -38.66 -9.30 -8.79
N LYS A 89 -39.79 -8.92 -8.20
CA LYS A 89 -40.75 -8.00 -8.86
C LYS A 89 -40.21 -6.57 -8.92
N SER A 90 -39.42 -6.20 -7.92
CA SER A 90 -38.64 -4.98 -7.84
C SER A 90 -37.23 -5.32 -7.36
N PHE A 91 -36.28 -4.44 -7.66
CA PHE A 91 -34.87 -4.62 -7.32
C PHE A 91 -34.22 -3.29 -6.96
N TRP A 92 -33.15 -3.35 -6.16
CA TRP A 92 -32.37 -2.18 -5.78
C TRP A 92 -31.80 -1.45 -7.00
N VAL A 93 -31.85 -0.12 -6.97
CA VAL A 93 -31.12 0.75 -7.91
C VAL A 93 -30.01 1.50 -7.19
N GLY A 94 -28.97 1.89 -7.93
CA GLY A 94 -27.73 2.46 -7.39
C GLY A 94 -27.82 3.92 -6.95
N ILE A 95 -28.93 4.34 -6.32
CA ILE A 95 -29.14 5.71 -5.85
C ILE A 95 -29.61 5.75 -4.39
N SER A 96 -29.23 6.81 -3.69
CA SER A 96 -29.64 7.09 -2.31
C SER A 96 -29.59 8.59 -2.04
N ASP A 97 -30.42 9.07 -1.13
CA ASP A 97 -30.40 10.42 -0.57
C ASP A 97 -30.04 10.45 0.93
N GLU A 98 -29.45 9.35 1.46
CA GLU A 98 -29.06 9.21 2.88
C GLU A 98 -28.14 10.34 3.38
N LYS A 99 -27.39 10.98 2.47
CA LYS A 99 -26.52 12.13 2.78
C LYS A 99 -27.31 13.42 3.00
N GLU A 100 -28.33 13.66 2.19
CA GLU A 100 -29.13 14.88 2.20
C GLU A 100 -30.52 14.58 1.64
N GLU A 101 -31.52 14.62 2.53
CA GLU A 101 -32.94 14.38 2.22
C GLU A 101 -33.41 15.09 0.95
N GLY A 102 -34.00 14.33 0.01
CA GLY A 102 -34.50 14.84 -1.26
C GLY A 102 -33.42 15.10 -2.32
N VAL A 103 -32.13 14.88 -2.00
CA VAL A 103 -31.01 14.98 -2.95
C VAL A 103 -30.49 13.58 -3.26
N TRP A 104 -31.04 12.99 -4.32
CA TRP A 104 -30.69 11.64 -4.78
C TRP A 104 -29.37 11.63 -5.53
N ILE A 105 -28.44 10.82 -5.05
CA ILE A 105 -27.07 10.71 -5.57
C ILE A 105 -26.83 9.30 -6.11
N ASP A 106 -26.22 9.22 -7.29
CA ASP A 106 -25.64 7.99 -7.81
C ASP A 106 -24.46 7.53 -6.93
N ILE A 107 -24.58 6.35 -6.34
CA ILE A 107 -23.55 5.78 -5.47
C ILE A 107 -22.23 5.58 -6.22
N GLN A 108 -22.26 5.24 -7.51
CA GLN A 108 -21.08 4.99 -8.31
C GLN A 108 -20.34 6.28 -8.67
N HIS A 109 -21.05 7.23 -9.26
CA HIS A 109 -20.44 8.45 -9.82
C HIS A 109 -20.41 9.62 -8.84
N GLN A 110 -21.07 9.49 -7.68
CA GLN A 110 -21.26 10.57 -6.70
C GLN A 110 -21.88 11.83 -7.33
N SER A 111 -22.72 11.63 -8.35
CA SER A 111 -23.42 12.70 -9.06
C SER A 111 -24.90 12.71 -8.69
N GLN A 112 -25.46 13.91 -8.54
CA GLN A 112 -26.90 14.06 -8.33
C GLN A 112 -27.67 13.55 -9.56
N LEU A 113 -28.73 12.79 -9.31
CA LEU A 113 -29.66 12.30 -10.31
C LEU A 113 -31.08 12.80 -10.01
N HIS A 114 -31.91 12.84 -11.05
CA HIS A 114 -33.34 13.13 -10.95
C HIS A 114 -34.11 11.89 -11.40
N PRO A 115 -34.44 10.98 -10.47
CA PRO A 115 -35.08 9.71 -10.80
C PRO A 115 -36.52 9.93 -11.27
N SER A 116 -37.00 9.04 -12.16
CA SER A 116 -38.41 9.02 -12.57
C SER A 116 -39.24 8.25 -11.55
N TRP A 117 -39.80 8.98 -10.59
CA TRP A 117 -40.59 8.43 -9.50
C TRP A 117 -41.98 7.96 -9.95
N SER A 118 -42.46 6.90 -9.30
CA SER A 118 -43.84 6.45 -9.37
C SER A 118 -44.79 7.50 -8.78
N VAL A 119 -46.09 7.33 -9.04
CA VAL A 119 -47.10 8.25 -8.50
C VAL A 119 -47.10 8.18 -6.98
N ALA A 120 -46.97 9.35 -6.33
CA ALA A 120 -46.86 9.54 -4.88
C ALA A 120 -45.47 9.26 -4.28
N GLU A 121 -44.47 8.95 -5.11
CA GLU A 121 -43.07 8.80 -4.70
C GLU A 121 -42.24 10.05 -5.08
N PRO A 122 -41.11 10.33 -4.40
CA PRO A 122 -40.65 9.63 -3.20
C PRO A 122 -41.50 10.02 -1.97
N ASP A 123 -41.76 9.07 -1.09
CA ASP A 123 -42.44 9.30 0.20
C ASP A 123 -41.48 9.15 1.39
N GLY A 124 -41.89 8.62 2.54
CA GLY A 124 -40.96 8.27 3.64
C GLY A 124 -40.20 9.36 4.42
N ASP A 125 -39.89 10.53 3.84
CA ASP A 125 -38.89 11.50 4.32
C ASP A 125 -37.59 10.75 4.69
N LYS A 126 -36.89 11.16 5.74
CA LYS A 126 -35.63 10.54 6.23
C LYS A 126 -35.66 9.04 6.57
N LEU A 127 -36.80 8.36 6.50
CA LEU A 127 -36.88 6.93 6.77
C LEU A 127 -36.55 6.08 5.53
N GLU A 128 -36.76 6.61 4.32
CA GLU A 128 -36.70 5.85 3.08
C GLU A 128 -35.61 6.37 2.15
N ASN A 129 -34.36 6.18 2.56
CA ASN A 129 -33.24 6.83 1.87
C ASN A 129 -32.69 6.04 0.66
N CYS A 130 -33.32 4.95 0.24
CA CYS A 130 -32.83 4.04 -0.81
C CYS A 130 -33.93 3.76 -1.83
N ALA A 131 -33.58 3.55 -3.10
CA ALA A 131 -34.60 3.36 -4.14
C ALA A 131 -34.59 1.97 -4.78
N ILE A 132 -35.77 1.58 -5.27
CA ILE A 132 -36.03 0.37 -6.03
C ILE A 132 -36.65 0.70 -7.39
N ALA A 133 -36.47 -0.18 -8.37
CA ALA A 133 -37.19 -0.14 -9.63
C ALA A 133 -38.36 -1.13 -9.62
N GLU A 134 -39.57 -0.64 -9.86
CA GLU A 134 -40.78 -1.47 -9.98
C GLU A 134 -41.22 -1.64 -11.44
N GLY A 135 -40.76 -0.75 -12.32
CA GLY A 135 -41.11 -0.73 -13.73
C GLY A 135 -40.16 0.14 -14.56
N PRO A 136 -40.34 0.16 -15.89
CA PRO A 136 -39.57 1.07 -16.73
C PRO A 136 -39.90 2.52 -16.35
N GLN A 137 -38.87 3.25 -15.89
CA GLN A 137 -38.99 4.64 -15.40
C GLN A 137 -40.01 4.79 -14.25
N GLN A 138 -40.11 3.77 -13.39
CA GLN A 138 -40.97 3.76 -12.21
C GLN A 138 -40.12 3.36 -11.01
N PHE A 139 -39.60 4.37 -10.31
CA PHE A 139 -38.86 4.20 -9.06
C PHE A 139 -39.74 4.49 -7.85
N ALA A 140 -39.46 3.78 -6.77
CA ALA A 140 -40.01 4.07 -5.45
C ALA A 140 -38.84 4.11 -4.46
N ASP A 141 -38.88 5.01 -3.50
CA ASP A 141 -38.00 4.94 -2.35
C ASP A 141 -38.52 3.90 -1.35
N THR A 142 -37.64 3.48 -0.46
CA THR A 142 -37.90 2.47 0.55
C THR A 142 -36.80 2.51 1.61
N ARG A 143 -37.03 1.82 2.72
CA ARG A 143 -36.02 1.70 3.77
C ARG A 143 -34.85 0.84 3.30
N CYS A 144 -33.63 1.34 3.50
CA CYS A 144 -32.40 0.66 3.10
C CYS A 144 -32.17 -0.71 3.77
N ASP A 145 -32.85 -0.99 4.89
CA ASP A 145 -32.74 -2.25 5.64
C ASP A 145 -33.71 -3.35 5.16
N GLU A 146 -34.59 -3.06 4.19
CA GLU A 146 -35.42 -4.08 3.57
C GLU A 146 -34.58 -5.09 2.76
N LEU A 147 -35.13 -6.30 2.60
CA LEU A 147 -34.50 -7.32 1.78
C LEU A 147 -35.14 -7.32 0.39
N LYS A 148 -34.37 -6.99 -0.63
CA LYS A 148 -34.80 -7.00 -2.04
C LYS A 148 -33.79 -7.73 -2.91
N CYS A 149 -34.16 -7.97 -4.17
CA CYS A 149 -33.23 -8.43 -5.17
C CYS A 149 -32.26 -7.32 -5.58
N VAL A 150 -31.04 -7.71 -5.95
CA VAL A 150 -30.04 -6.81 -6.54
C VAL A 150 -29.52 -7.43 -7.82
N VAL A 151 -29.27 -6.55 -8.81
CA VAL A 151 -28.55 -6.91 -10.02
C VAL A 151 -27.24 -6.14 -10.02
N CYS A 152 -26.12 -6.84 -10.13
CA CYS A 152 -24.80 -6.22 -10.28
C CYS A 152 -24.41 -6.20 -11.75
N ALA A 153 -24.21 -5.00 -12.30
CA ALA A 153 -23.64 -4.81 -13.63
C ALA A 153 -22.11 -4.83 -13.53
N VAL A 154 -21.47 -5.87 -14.07
CA VAL A 154 -20.02 -6.08 -13.99
C VAL A 154 -19.42 -6.05 -15.40
N PRO A 155 -18.29 -5.35 -15.63
CA PRO A 155 -17.54 -5.45 -16.87
C PRO A 155 -17.22 -6.91 -17.18
N ARG A 156 -17.47 -7.35 -18.41
CA ARG A 156 -17.46 -8.77 -18.77
C ARG A 156 -16.11 -9.44 -18.49
N ARG A 157 -16.14 -10.51 -17.69
CA ARG A 157 -15.00 -11.38 -17.33
C ARG A 157 -13.77 -10.63 -16.79
N PRO A 158 -13.87 -9.95 -15.65
CA PRO A 158 -12.67 -9.46 -14.98
C PRO A 158 -11.85 -10.67 -14.49
N VAL A 159 -10.52 -10.53 -14.48
CA VAL A 159 -9.63 -11.57 -13.94
C VAL A 159 -9.64 -11.46 -12.43
N TRP A 160 -10.14 -12.50 -11.76
CA TRP A 160 -10.11 -12.58 -10.31
C TRP A 160 -8.82 -13.20 -9.82
N LYS A 161 -8.25 -12.66 -8.74
CA LYS A 161 -7.02 -13.17 -8.11
C LYS A 161 -7.32 -13.66 -6.70
N LEU A 162 -6.79 -14.83 -6.36
CA LEU A 162 -6.76 -15.37 -5.01
C LEU A 162 -5.38 -15.16 -4.38
N LEU A 163 -5.22 -14.10 -3.59
CA LEU A 163 -3.96 -13.80 -2.89
C LEU A 163 -3.93 -14.46 -1.51
N GLY A 164 -2.72 -14.75 -1.04
CA GLY A 164 -2.48 -15.43 0.22
C GLY A 164 -2.35 -16.95 0.11
N ALA A 165 -2.63 -17.55 -1.05
CA ALA A 165 -2.61 -19.01 -1.24
C ALA A 165 -1.18 -19.62 -1.32
N CYS A 166 -0.15 -18.80 -1.52
CA CYS A 166 1.24 -19.22 -1.80
C CYS A 166 1.37 -20.25 -2.94
N GLU A 167 0.44 -20.19 -3.90
CA GLU A 167 0.48 -21.03 -5.09
C GLU A 167 1.64 -20.64 -5.98
N ARG A 168 2.31 -21.66 -6.55
CA ARG A 168 3.52 -21.45 -7.36
C ARG A 168 3.21 -20.86 -8.73
N TYR A 169 2.06 -21.22 -9.30
CA TYR A 169 1.67 -20.83 -10.65
C TYR A 169 0.53 -19.82 -10.60
N GLN A 170 0.70 -18.67 -11.25
CA GLN A 170 -0.32 -17.62 -11.27
C GLN A 170 -1.68 -18.10 -11.81
N ARG A 171 -1.70 -19.01 -12.78
CA ARG A 171 -2.95 -19.61 -13.29
C ARG A 171 -3.79 -20.31 -12.22
N ASN A 172 -3.19 -20.82 -11.15
CA ASN A 172 -3.90 -21.52 -10.07
C ASN A 172 -4.63 -20.55 -9.13
N VAL A 173 -4.29 -19.27 -9.19
CA VAL A 173 -4.93 -18.21 -8.41
C VAL A 173 -5.77 -17.28 -9.27
N HIS A 174 -5.90 -17.55 -10.57
CA HIS A 174 -6.73 -16.77 -11.47
C HIS A 174 -8.09 -17.46 -11.68
N PHE A 175 -9.16 -16.69 -11.52
CA PHE A 175 -10.54 -17.16 -11.64
C PHE A 175 -11.38 -16.23 -12.54
N VAL A 176 -12.52 -16.76 -12.99
CA VAL A 176 -13.62 -16.00 -13.59
C VAL A 176 -14.85 -16.22 -12.73
N ALA A 177 -15.58 -15.15 -12.42
CA ALA A 177 -16.88 -15.24 -11.76
C ALA A 177 -17.97 -15.60 -12.78
N LEU A 178 -18.80 -16.57 -12.44
CA LEU A 178 -19.91 -17.06 -13.24
C LEU A 178 -21.12 -17.28 -12.33
N GLN A 179 -22.32 -17.27 -12.90
CA GLN A 179 -23.54 -17.63 -12.19
C GLN A 179 -24.24 -18.78 -12.90
N ASP A 180 -24.62 -19.81 -12.15
CA ASP A 180 -25.37 -20.96 -12.70
C ASP A 180 -26.86 -20.65 -12.88
N ASN A 181 -27.61 -21.59 -13.46
CA ASN A 181 -29.05 -21.47 -13.68
C ASN A 181 -29.89 -21.45 -12.39
N SER A 182 -29.27 -21.66 -11.22
CA SER A 182 -29.90 -21.57 -9.90
C SER A 182 -29.45 -20.32 -9.15
N SER A 183 -28.82 -19.37 -9.85
CA SER A 183 -28.27 -18.13 -9.31
C SER A 183 -27.15 -18.34 -8.29
N ASN A 184 -26.48 -19.49 -8.29
CA ASN A 184 -25.31 -19.69 -7.45
C ASN A 184 -24.07 -19.09 -8.12
N LEU A 185 -23.35 -18.26 -7.36
CA LEU A 185 -22.09 -17.69 -7.79
C LEU A 185 -20.97 -18.75 -7.75
N ILE A 186 -20.19 -18.84 -8.82
CA ILE A 186 -19.12 -19.81 -9.03
C ILE A 186 -17.88 -19.05 -9.47
N PHE A 187 -16.76 -19.26 -8.79
CA PHE A 187 -15.46 -18.82 -9.30
C PHE A 187 -14.76 -20.00 -9.95
N GLN A 188 -14.70 -19.95 -11.28
CA GLN A 188 -14.06 -20.97 -12.12
C GLN A 188 -12.59 -20.59 -12.32
N GLY A 189 -11.68 -21.40 -11.82
CA GLY A 189 -10.24 -21.20 -12.01
C GLY A 189 -9.82 -21.40 -13.47
N TYR A 190 -8.70 -20.78 -13.84
CA TYR A 190 -8.04 -21.02 -15.14
C TYR A 190 -7.42 -22.43 -15.20
N SER A 191 -7.15 -23.01 -14.04
CA SER A 191 -6.79 -24.42 -13.88
C SER A 191 -7.94 -25.22 -13.24
N ASP A 192 -7.62 -26.34 -12.58
CA ASP A 192 -8.62 -27.26 -12.03
C ASP A 192 -9.32 -26.75 -10.75
N PHE A 193 -8.94 -25.58 -10.23
CA PHE A 193 -9.54 -25.04 -9.00
C PHE A 193 -10.90 -24.38 -9.22
N ARG A 194 -11.79 -24.53 -8.24
CA ARG A 194 -13.08 -23.83 -8.18
C ARG A 194 -13.38 -23.37 -6.76
N ILE A 195 -14.08 -22.24 -6.65
CA ILE A 195 -14.69 -21.78 -5.40
C ILE A 195 -16.20 -21.77 -5.59
N ILE A 196 -16.89 -22.61 -4.82
CA ILE A 196 -18.34 -22.82 -4.90
C ILE A 196 -18.93 -22.95 -3.49
N GLN A 197 -20.23 -22.70 -3.35
CA GLN A 197 -20.94 -23.09 -2.13
C GLN A 197 -21.10 -24.62 -2.05
N ASN A 198 -21.13 -25.14 -0.82
CA ASN A 198 -21.49 -26.52 -0.55
C ASN A 198 -23.00 -26.77 -0.80
N GLU A 199 -23.43 -28.03 -0.86
CA GLU A 199 -24.80 -28.42 -1.19
C GLU A 199 -25.86 -27.79 -0.26
N ASP A 200 -25.53 -27.64 1.02
CA ASP A 200 -26.39 -27.04 2.04
C ASP A 200 -26.37 -25.50 2.04
N LYS A 201 -25.61 -24.87 1.12
CA LYS A 201 -25.38 -23.41 1.04
C LYS A 201 -24.86 -22.76 2.34
N SER A 202 -24.28 -23.56 3.23
CA SER A 202 -23.80 -23.13 4.55
C SER A 202 -22.34 -22.67 4.56
N GLU A 203 -21.54 -23.09 3.59
CA GLU A 203 -20.13 -22.75 3.50
C GLU A 203 -19.66 -22.63 2.05
N TRP A 204 -18.66 -21.79 1.83
CA TRP A 204 -17.89 -21.71 0.60
C TRP A 204 -16.69 -22.65 0.66
N VAL A 205 -16.40 -23.32 -0.44
CA VAL A 205 -15.36 -24.33 -0.54
C VAL A 205 -14.46 -24.03 -1.72
N TRP A 206 -13.17 -23.84 -1.45
CA TRP A 206 -12.13 -23.83 -2.48
C TRP A 206 -11.59 -25.25 -2.65
N LYS A 207 -11.81 -25.86 -3.81
CA LYS A 207 -11.44 -27.25 -4.09
C LYS A 207 -10.86 -27.44 -5.48
N ASP A 208 -10.07 -28.49 -5.61
CA ASP A 208 -9.67 -29.04 -6.90
C ASP A 208 -10.83 -29.85 -7.48
N TRP A 209 -11.29 -29.45 -8.66
CA TRP A 209 -12.43 -30.07 -9.34
C TRP A 209 -12.11 -31.48 -9.86
N HIS A 210 -10.87 -31.76 -10.24
CA HIS A 210 -10.50 -33.06 -10.79
C HIS A 210 -10.34 -34.11 -9.70
N THR A 211 -9.66 -33.75 -8.60
CA THR A 211 -9.41 -34.68 -7.49
C THR A 211 -10.54 -34.69 -6.45
N GLY A 212 -11.39 -33.67 -6.44
CA GLY A 212 -12.41 -33.46 -5.40
C GLY A 212 -11.82 -33.02 -4.05
N GLN A 213 -10.51 -32.76 -3.98
CA GLN A 213 -9.85 -32.38 -2.73
C GLN A 213 -10.18 -30.92 -2.37
N THR A 214 -10.70 -30.70 -1.16
CA THR A 214 -10.88 -29.36 -0.60
C THR A 214 -9.54 -28.80 -0.10
N MET A 215 -9.20 -27.58 -0.54
CA MET A 215 -8.03 -26.84 -0.08
C MET A 215 -8.35 -26.04 1.18
N ALA A 216 -9.48 -25.33 1.17
CA ALA A 216 -9.96 -24.53 2.30
C ALA A 216 -11.50 -24.34 2.25
N SER A 217 -12.11 -24.06 3.41
CA SER A 217 -13.52 -23.70 3.52
C SER A 217 -13.74 -22.39 4.28
N LEU A 218 -14.88 -21.74 4.02
CA LEU A 218 -15.30 -20.47 4.60
C LEU A 218 -16.77 -20.59 5.03
N SER A 219 -17.02 -20.67 6.33
CA SER A 219 -18.34 -20.91 6.91
C SER A 219 -19.13 -19.64 7.25
N ASN A 220 -18.46 -18.52 7.53
CA ASN A 220 -19.10 -17.25 7.91
C ASN A 220 -18.73 -16.17 6.88
N ALA A 221 -19.21 -16.33 5.66
CA ALA A 221 -18.93 -15.41 4.58
C ALA A 221 -19.61 -14.06 4.83
N VAL A 222 -18.88 -12.95 4.69
CA VAL A 222 -19.47 -11.61 4.79
C VAL A 222 -20.42 -11.40 3.61
N ASN A 223 -21.66 -10.98 3.89
CA ASN A 223 -22.74 -10.85 2.90
C ASN A 223 -22.98 -12.14 2.07
N ASP A 224 -22.71 -13.31 2.65
CA ASP A 224 -22.84 -14.64 2.02
C ASP A 224 -22.02 -14.85 0.72
N VAL A 225 -21.02 -14.01 0.46
CA VAL A 225 -20.14 -14.08 -0.71
C VAL A 225 -18.66 -14.26 -0.29
N PRO A 226 -17.82 -14.95 -1.09
CA PRO A 226 -16.46 -15.31 -0.71
C PRO A 226 -15.42 -14.27 -1.16
N ILE A 227 -15.86 -13.04 -1.46
CA ILE A 227 -15.04 -11.96 -2.03
C ILE A 227 -14.37 -11.13 -0.92
N GLY A 228 -13.32 -10.43 -1.26
CA GLY A 228 -12.56 -9.61 -0.31
C GLY A 228 -11.66 -10.46 0.57
N ARG A 229 -11.16 -9.87 1.66
CA ARG A 229 -10.18 -10.48 2.56
C ARG A 229 -10.90 -11.16 3.73
N GLN A 230 -11.15 -12.46 3.58
CA GLN A 230 -11.87 -13.25 4.57
C GLN A 230 -10.99 -14.35 5.19
N THR A 231 -11.42 -14.88 6.33
CA THR A 231 -10.69 -15.93 7.06
C THR A 231 -11.19 -17.30 6.67
N TRP A 232 -10.35 -18.07 5.99
CA TRP A 232 -10.61 -19.42 5.54
C TRP A 232 -9.99 -20.44 6.49
N THR A 233 -10.66 -21.57 6.67
CA THR A 233 -10.13 -22.72 7.40
C THR A 233 -9.43 -23.64 6.40
N LEU A 234 -8.13 -23.85 6.58
CA LEU A 234 -7.34 -24.69 5.70
C LEU A 234 -7.65 -26.16 5.93
N THR A 235 -7.96 -26.92 4.88
CA THR A 235 -8.04 -28.38 4.95
C THR A 235 -6.69 -29.01 4.62
N LYS A 236 -5.92 -28.36 3.75
CA LYS A 236 -4.57 -28.76 3.34
C LYS A 236 -3.53 -27.78 3.86
N ALA A 237 -2.34 -28.28 4.20
CA ALA A 237 -1.23 -27.43 4.59
C ALA A 237 -0.80 -26.52 3.42
N MET A 238 -0.72 -25.22 3.67
CA MET A 238 -0.33 -24.18 2.70
C MET A 238 0.48 -23.11 3.41
N CYS A 239 1.43 -22.47 2.70
CA CYS A 239 2.25 -21.38 3.25
C CYS A 239 2.97 -21.72 4.58
N SER A 240 3.48 -22.95 4.71
CA SER A 240 4.09 -23.45 5.96
C SER A 240 3.14 -23.51 7.17
N GLN A 241 1.83 -23.41 6.95
CA GLN A 241 0.78 -23.63 7.96
C GLN A 241 0.16 -25.02 7.78
N THR A 242 -0.25 -25.66 8.87
CA THR A 242 -0.86 -27.00 8.85
C THR A 242 -2.35 -26.94 8.49
N GLY A 243 -2.89 -28.07 8.00
CA GLY A 243 -4.34 -28.23 7.90
C GLY A 243 -5.03 -28.05 9.27
N GLY A 244 -6.23 -27.49 9.26
CA GLY A 244 -7.02 -27.07 10.41
C GLY A 244 -6.74 -25.65 10.90
N SER A 245 -5.73 -24.96 10.36
CA SER A 245 -5.42 -23.58 10.74
C SER A 245 -6.28 -22.56 9.98
N ALA A 246 -6.53 -21.41 10.62
CA ALA A 246 -7.20 -20.28 9.99
C ALA A 246 -6.18 -19.44 9.21
N ARG A 247 -6.54 -19.04 7.99
CA ARG A 247 -5.71 -18.19 7.12
C ARG A 247 -6.57 -17.16 6.42
N ARG A 248 -6.09 -15.91 6.39
CA ARG A 248 -6.72 -14.87 5.58
C ARG A 248 -6.36 -15.08 4.11
N LEU A 249 -7.37 -15.11 3.23
CA LEU A 249 -7.21 -15.13 1.79
C LEU A 249 -8.00 -13.96 1.20
N LEU A 250 -7.49 -13.41 0.10
CA LEU A 250 -8.12 -12.31 -0.62
C LEU A 250 -8.59 -12.79 -1.98
N LEU A 251 -9.89 -12.73 -2.24
CA LEU A 251 -10.45 -12.98 -3.56
C LEU A 251 -10.96 -11.66 -4.14
N THR A 252 -10.31 -11.15 -5.18
CA THR A 252 -10.54 -9.79 -5.68
C THR A 252 -10.48 -9.69 -7.20
N PRO A 253 -11.29 -8.83 -7.83
CA PRO A 253 -11.17 -8.47 -9.23
C PRO A 253 -10.29 -7.23 -9.46
N CYS A 254 -9.71 -6.63 -8.40
CA CYS A 254 -8.95 -5.38 -8.52
C CYS A 254 -7.76 -5.53 -9.46
N GLY A 255 -7.61 -4.54 -10.34
CA GLY A 255 -6.56 -4.49 -11.35
C GLY A 255 -5.17 -4.21 -10.76
N THR A 256 -4.15 -4.25 -11.62
CA THR A 256 -2.81 -3.77 -11.23
C THR A 256 -2.86 -2.28 -10.90
N GLY A 257 -2.22 -1.86 -9.80
CA GLY A 257 -2.25 -0.45 -9.35
C GLY A 257 -3.32 -0.15 -8.30
N TYR A 258 -4.16 -1.14 -7.95
CA TYR A 258 -5.23 -1.00 -6.97
C TYR A 258 -4.98 -1.93 -5.76
N PHE A 259 -5.41 -1.47 -4.59
CA PHE A 259 -5.48 -2.20 -3.33
C PHE A 259 -6.93 -2.65 -3.09
N SER A 260 -7.09 -3.88 -2.60
CA SER A 260 -8.38 -4.43 -2.25
C SER A 260 -8.69 -4.25 -0.76
N CYS A 261 -9.77 -3.52 -0.45
CA CYS A 261 -10.33 -3.42 0.90
C CYS A 261 -10.82 -4.80 1.43
N ASP A 262 -11.11 -4.93 2.73
CA ASP A 262 -11.65 -6.18 3.28
C ASP A 262 -13.03 -6.52 2.70
N ASP A 263 -13.82 -5.49 2.40
CA ASP A 263 -15.12 -5.53 1.72
C ASP A 263 -15.05 -5.75 0.19
N ALA A 264 -13.84 -6.00 -0.34
CA ALA A 264 -13.53 -6.19 -1.76
C ALA A 264 -13.61 -4.94 -2.66
N SER A 265 -13.88 -3.76 -2.11
CA SER A 265 -13.80 -2.52 -2.90
C SER A 265 -12.35 -2.22 -3.30
N CYS A 266 -12.17 -1.57 -4.46
CA CYS A 266 -10.86 -1.25 -5.02
C CYS A 266 -10.56 0.23 -4.84
N ILE A 267 -9.41 0.55 -4.24
CA ILE A 267 -8.85 1.91 -4.19
C ILE A 267 -7.46 1.92 -4.86
N PRO A 268 -7.00 3.03 -5.44
CA PRO A 268 -5.62 3.15 -5.90
C PRO A 268 -4.58 2.83 -4.81
N LEU A 269 -3.47 2.16 -5.17
CA LEU A 269 -2.43 1.76 -4.20
C LEU A 269 -1.80 2.93 -3.44
N TYR A 270 -1.73 4.13 -4.03
CA TYR A 270 -1.16 5.31 -3.38
C TYR A 270 -2.02 5.83 -2.20
N GLN A 271 -3.29 5.42 -2.12
CA GLN A 271 -4.20 5.73 -1.00
C GLN A 271 -4.03 4.77 0.17
N ARG A 272 -3.22 3.71 0.02
CA ARG A 272 -2.94 2.78 1.11
C ARG A 272 -2.01 3.45 2.12
N CYS A 273 -2.42 3.50 3.40
CA CYS A 273 -1.60 4.03 4.49
C CYS A 273 -1.28 5.53 4.35
N ASP A 274 -2.23 6.32 3.87
CA ASP A 274 -2.07 7.76 3.61
C ASP A 274 -2.68 8.65 4.72
N LEU A 275 -3.11 8.04 5.84
CA LEU A 275 -3.78 8.67 6.99
C LEU A 275 -5.23 9.10 6.72
N LYS A 276 -5.82 8.69 5.61
CA LYS A 276 -7.22 8.91 5.28
C LYS A 276 -7.94 7.57 5.12
N PHE A 277 -9.16 7.48 5.62
CA PHE A 277 -10.00 6.30 5.39
C PHE A 277 -10.71 6.45 4.04
N ASP A 278 -10.22 5.76 3.02
CA ASP A 278 -10.81 5.66 1.68
C ASP A 278 -11.63 4.37 1.50
N CYS A 279 -11.28 3.27 2.18
CA CYS A 279 -12.15 2.10 2.27
C CYS A 279 -13.36 2.35 3.18
N HIS A 280 -14.53 1.79 2.86
CA HIS A 280 -15.71 1.83 3.75
C HIS A 280 -15.44 1.12 5.09
N ASP A 281 -14.67 0.04 5.04
CA ASP A 281 -14.26 -0.76 6.19
C ASP A 281 -12.98 -0.26 6.89
N LYS A 282 -12.36 0.82 6.39
CA LYS A 282 -11.13 1.44 6.92
C LYS A 282 -9.89 0.54 6.90
N SER A 283 -9.93 -0.54 6.11
CA SER A 283 -8.87 -1.55 6.09
C SER A 283 -7.59 -1.07 5.40
N ASP A 284 -7.67 -0.03 4.58
CA ASP A 284 -6.58 0.73 3.96
C ASP A 284 -5.66 1.47 4.94
N GLU A 285 -6.08 1.64 6.20
CA GLU A 285 -5.24 2.25 7.24
C GLU A 285 -4.83 1.23 8.32
N SER A 286 -5.08 -0.06 8.07
CA SER A 286 -4.72 -1.15 8.99
C SER A 286 -3.44 -1.87 8.56
N GLY A 287 -2.55 -2.28 9.47
CA GLY A 287 -1.39 -3.11 9.10
C GLY A 287 -0.32 -2.42 8.22
N CYS A 288 -0.16 -1.11 8.34
CA CYS A 288 0.79 -0.30 7.57
C CYS A 288 2.25 -0.54 7.99
N HIS A 289 2.83 -1.65 7.53
CA HIS A 289 4.23 -1.99 7.78
C HIS A 289 5.14 -1.42 6.69
N LEU A 290 5.91 -0.38 7.01
CA LEU A 290 6.80 0.26 6.03
C LEU A 290 8.08 -0.54 5.70
N VAL A 291 8.56 -1.37 6.64
CA VAL A 291 9.86 -2.06 6.54
C VAL A 291 9.68 -3.58 6.54
N LYS A 292 10.14 -4.24 5.48
CA LYS A 292 10.21 -5.70 5.34
C LYS A 292 11.63 -6.18 5.63
N PHE A 293 11.77 -6.96 6.70
CA PHE A 293 13.04 -7.56 7.11
C PHE A 293 13.30 -8.89 6.37
N PRO A 294 14.54 -9.18 5.97
CA PRO A 294 14.91 -10.52 5.51
C PRO A 294 14.86 -11.53 6.67
N PRO A 295 14.80 -12.84 6.39
CA PRO A 295 14.77 -13.88 7.44
C PRO A 295 15.96 -13.81 8.42
N VAL A 296 17.12 -13.33 7.95
CA VAL A 296 18.30 -13.10 8.77
C VAL A 296 18.69 -11.63 8.63
N TYR A 297 18.46 -10.85 9.68
CA TYR A 297 18.87 -9.45 9.75
C TYR A 297 19.72 -9.23 11.01
N ARG A 298 20.84 -8.52 10.85
CA ARG A 298 21.82 -8.25 11.90
C ARG A 298 21.99 -6.74 12.07
N PRO A 299 21.22 -6.12 13.00
CA PRO A 299 21.26 -4.67 13.22
C PRO A 299 22.55 -4.19 13.89
N ASP A 300 23.43 -5.10 14.29
CA ASP A 300 24.75 -4.82 14.86
C ASP A 300 25.83 -4.56 13.79
N LEU A 301 25.55 -4.88 12.52
CA LEU A 301 26.51 -4.74 11.43
C LEU A 301 26.01 -3.72 10.38
N PRO A 302 26.90 -2.87 9.84
CA PRO A 302 26.55 -1.97 8.74
C PRO A 302 26.17 -2.75 7.47
N PRO A 303 25.32 -2.19 6.59
CA PRO A 303 25.04 -2.80 5.31
C PRO A 303 26.26 -2.76 4.40
N GLU A 304 26.45 -3.84 3.63
CA GLU A 304 27.52 -3.93 2.65
C GLU A 304 27.07 -3.35 1.30
N ILE A 305 27.97 -2.65 0.63
CA ILE A 305 27.85 -2.28 -0.78
C ILE A 305 28.79 -3.19 -1.58
N ASN A 306 28.20 -4.12 -2.34
CA ASN A 306 28.93 -5.06 -3.18
C ASN A 306 28.80 -4.64 -4.65
N ASN A 307 29.88 -4.08 -5.21
CA ASN A 307 30.00 -3.80 -6.64
C ASN A 307 31.14 -4.64 -7.23
N ASN A 308 30.82 -5.58 -8.13
CA ASN A 308 31.79 -6.32 -8.95
C ASN A 308 32.99 -6.90 -8.15
N ASN A 309 32.70 -7.65 -7.09
CA ASN A 309 33.67 -8.35 -6.22
C ASN A 309 34.53 -7.48 -5.28
N PHE A 310 34.32 -6.17 -5.21
CA PHE A 310 34.95 -5.30 -4.22
C PHE A 310 33.91 -4.72 -3.26
N SER A 311 34.13 -4.92 -1.96
CA SER A 311 33.36 -4.25 -0.91
C SER A 311 33.79 -2.78 -0.85
N GLN A 312 32.85 -1.86 -0.98
CA GLN A 312 33.08 -0.42 -0.84
C GLN A 312 32.54 0.05 0.50
N PRO A 313 33.19 1.03 1.15
CA PRO A 313 32.66 1.62 2.36
C PRO A 313 31.33 2.32 2.06
N LEU A 314 30.35 2.13 2.93
CA LEU A 314 29.05 2.78 2.87
C LEU A 314 29.22 4.29 3.14
N PRO A 315 28.84 5.16 2.18
CA PRO A 315 28.82 6.60 2.41
C PRO A 315 27.63 6.98 3.29
N ILE A 316 27.90 7.76 4.33
CA ILE A 316 26.90 8.37 5.21
C ILE A 316 26.89 9.87 4.92
N ALA A 317 25.76 10.38 4.45
CA ALA A 317 25.57 11.81 4.20
C ALA A 317 25.06 12.50 5.46
N LEU A 318 25.67 13.62 5.85
CA LEU A 318 25.21 14.42 6.98
C LEU A 318 24.60 15.75 6.51
N TYR A 319 23.50 16.13 7.14
CA TYR A 319 22.99 17.50 7.07
C TYR A 319 22.97 18.09 8.48
N ILE A 320 23.82 19.08 8.72
CA ILE A 320 23.97 19.72 10.03
C ILE A 320 23.39 21.13 9.95
N ASN A 321 22.31 21.38 10.67
CA ASN A 321 21.68 22.69 10.74
C ASN A 321 21.89 23.29 12.13
N ILE A 322 22.79 24.25 12.24
CA ILE A 322 23.07 24.97 13.48
C ILE A 322 22.05 26.11 13.64
N GLU A 323 21.22 26.01 14.67
CA GLU A 323 20.16 27.00 14.95
C GLU A 323 20.66 28.16 15.83
N SER A 324 21.61 27.88 16.72
CA SER A 324 22.23 28.91 17.57
C SER A 324 23.56 28.40 18.11
N ALA A 325 24.51 29.33 18.30
CA ALA A 325 25.76 29.08 19.00
C ALA A 325 25.99 30.18 20.03
N ASP A 326 26.58 29.79 21.16
CA ASP A 326 27.02 30.68 22.24
C ASP A 326 28.50 30.39 22.54
N VAL A 327 29.33 31.43 22.54
CA VAL A 327 30.79 31.30 22.60
C VAL A 327 31.29 31.83 23.94
N ASP A 328 31.96 30.98 24.71
CA ASP A 328 32.63 31.34 25.95
C ASP A 328 34.16 31.22 25.77
N THR A 329 34.81 32.35 25.55
CA THR A 329 36.27 32.41 25.39
C THR A 329 37.02 32.24 26.71
N SER A 330 36.38 32.52 27.85
CA SER A 330 37.00 32.38 29.17
C SER A 330 37.22 30.91 29.52
N SER A 331 36.26 30.06 29.19
CA SER A 331 36.37 28.61 29.37
C SER A 331 36.84 27.88 28.12
N MET A 332 36.97 28.56 26.98
CA MET A 332 37.32 27.99 25.67
C MET A 332 36.29 26.95 25.16
N HIS A 333 35.00 27.25 25.30
CA HIS A 333 33.92 26.38 24.84
C HIS A 333 32.93 27.12 23.94
N MET A 334 32.23 26.34 23.11
CA MET A 334 31.09 26.81 22.33
C MET A 334 29.90 25.90 22.59
N HIS A 335 28.79 26.46 23.06
CA HIS A 335 27.53 25.75 23.23
C HIS A 335 26.67 25.90 21.98
N VAL A 336 26.22 24.78 21.40
CA VAL A 336 25.56 24.76 20.10
C VAL A 336 24.24 24.01 20.19
N ASN A 337 23.18 24.61 19.67
CA ASN A 337 21.90 23.95 19.40
C ASN A 337 21.79 23.67 17.90
N PHE A 338 21.65 22.41 17.52
CA PHE A 338 21.69 22.01 16.12
C PHE A 338 20.86 20.75 15.85
N ASN A 339 20.41 20.58 14.61
CA ASN A 339 19.86 19.32 14.12
C ASN A 339 20.91 18.59 13.30
N VAL A 340 21.04 17.29 13.56
CA VAL A 340 21.82 16.39 12.70
C VAL A 340 20.83 15.47 12.00
N SER A 341 20.89 15.46 10.66
CA SER A 341 20.28 14.43 9.85
C SER A 341 21.37 13.54 9.26
N MET A 342 21.18 12.22 9.31
CA MET A 342 22.06 11.24 8.66
C MET A 342 21.24 10.47 7.63
N THR A 343 21.78 10.34 6.43
CA THR A 343 21.14 9.62 5.33
C THR A 343 22.08 8.53 4.81
N TRP A 344 21.55 7.31 4.67
CA TRP A 344 22.31 6.15 4.18
C TRP A 344 21.41 5.19 3.41
N GLN A 345 22.04 4.31 2.63
CA GLN A 345 21.34 3.22 1.93
C GLN A 345 21.40 1.95 2.76
N GLU A 346 20.25 1.30 2.95
CA GLU A 346 20.16 0.02 3.64
C GLU A 346 19.82 -1.08 2.63
N SER A 347 20.86 -1.70 2.06
CA SER A 347 20.75 -2.64 0.94
C SER A 347 20.06 -3.95 1.30
N ARG A 348 19.96 -4.30 2.58
CA ARG A 348 19.44 -5.59 3.07
C ARG A 348 17.94 -5.56 3.34
N LEU A 349 17.33 -4.38 3.42
CA LEU A 349 15.90 -4.21 3.67
C LEU A 349 15.14 -3.97 2.37
N SER A 350 13.84 -4.19 2.43
CA SER A 350 12.90 -3.72 1.40
C SER A 350 11.81 -2.93 2.09
N PHE A 351 11.25 -1.96 1.39
CA PHE A 351 10.21 -1.10 1.92
C PHE A 351 8.89 -1.37 1.20
N LEU A 352 7.78 -1.15 1.89
CA LEU A 352 6.45 -1.48 1.38
C LEU A 352 5.63 -0.20 1.26
N ASN A 353 4.88 -0.07 0.16
CA ASN A 353 3.88 0.97 -0.06
C ASN A 353 4.39 2.39 0.29
N LEU A 354 5.58 2.74 -0.22
CA LEU A 354 6.12 4.09 -0.01
C LEU A 354 5.23 5.12 -0.70
N ASN A 355 5.05 6.26 -0.05
CA ASN A 355 4.30 7.40 -0.55
C ASN A 355 5.24 8.45 -1.18
N GLU A 356 4.72 9.25 -2.12
CA GLU A 356 5.43 10.41 -2.67
C GLU A 356 5.70 11.48 -1.60
N ASP A 357 4.77 11.66 -0.67
CA ASP A 357 4.99 12.49 0.51
C ASP A 357 5.85 11.72 1.54
N TYR A 358 7.13 12.11 1.63
CA TYR A 358 8.09 11.50 2.55
C TYR A 358 7.67 11.61 4.03
N THR A 359 6.77 12.53 4.39
CA THR A 359 6.28 12.67 5.77
C THR A 359 5.39 11.51 6.19
N LEU A 360 4.74 10.85 5.23
CA LEU A 360 3.94 9.64 5.42
C LEU A 360 4.82 8.39 5.52
N ASN A 361 6.04 8.43 4.96
CA ASN A 361 7.04 7.34 5.06
C ASN A 361 7.80 7.34 6.39
N ARG A 362 7.13 7.66 7.50
CA ARG A 362 7.75 7.73 8.82
C ARG A 362 7.85 6.35 9.45
N VAL A 363 9.07 5.98 9.86
CA VAL A 363 9.33 4.70 10.54
C VAL A 363 8.89 4.81 12.01
N PRO A 364 8.06 3.89 12.55
CA PRO A 364 7.71 3.88 13.97
C PRO A 364 8.92 3.56 14.85
N TYR A 365 8.96 4.11 16.07
CA TYR A 365 10.07 3.94 17.01
C TYR A 365 10.45 2.46 17.27
N GLU A 366 9.46 1.58 17.45
CA GLU A 366 9.67 0.14 17.66
C GLU A 366 10.41 -0.52 16.49
N THR A 367 10.20 0.00 15.28
CA THR A 367 10.88 -0.47 14.07
C THR A 367 12.26 0.16 13.96
N MET A 368 12.42 1.44 14.33
CA MET A 368 13.73 2.10 14.38
C MET A 368 14.74 1.32 15.25
N GLN A 369 14.30 0.78 16.40
CA GLN A 369 15.16 -0.01 17.30
C GLN A 369 15.64 -1.34 16.69
N ARG A 370 14.97 -1.82 15.64
CA ARG A 370 15.27 -3.09 14.96
C ARG A 370 16.11 -2.89 13.71
N VAL A 371 16.32 -1.66 13.26
CA VAL A 371 17.09 -1.30 12.06
C VAL A 371 18.49 -0.82 12.48
N TRP A 372 19.51 -1.15 11.70
CA TRP A 372 20.85 -0.60 11.89
C TRP A 372 20.85 0.91 11.61
N VAL A 373 21.42 1.70 12.52
CA VAL A 373 21.57 3.15 12.38
C VAL A 373 23.03 3.52 12.66
N PRO A 374 23.68 4.35 11.82
CA PRO A 374 25.03 4.82 12.10
C PRO A 374 25.07 5.65 13.38
N VAL A 375 26.15 5.50 14.15
CA VAL A 375 26.40 6.17 15.42
C VAL A 375 27.62 7.05 15.25
N ILE A 376 27.42 8.35 15.49
CA ILE A 376 28.46 9.37 15.47
C ILE A 376 28.71 9.84 16.89
N ASP A 377 29.98 9.95 17.26
CA ASP A 377 30.47 10.53 18.49
C ASP A 377 30.82 12.00 18.29
N PHE A 378 30.42 12.85 19.23
CA PHE A 378 30.80 14.24 19.30
C PHE A 378 32.08 14.35 20.14
N THR A 379 33.22 14.17 19.49
CA THR A 379 34.47 13.78 20.14
C THR A 379 35.08 14.87 21.02
N ASN A 380 35.05 16.13 20.60
CA ASN A 380 35.62 17.26 21.36
C ASN A 380 34.59 17.91 22.29
N THR A 381 33.82 17.13 23.04
CA THR A 381 32.76 17.66 23.92
C THR A 381 33.06 17.46 25.41
N LYS A 382 32.41 18.25 26.25
CA LYS A 382 32.47 18.09 27.70
C LYS A 382 31.55 16.94 28.15
N GLY A 383 31.99 15.70 27.92
CA GLY A 383 31.24 14.48 28.23
C GLY A 383 31.26 13.50 27.06
N ASN A 384 30.55 12.38 27.21
CA ASN A 384 30.40 11.41 26.13
C ASN A 384 29.03 11.64 25.48
N HIS A 385 29.02 12.30 24.33
CA HIS A 385 27.81 12.55 23.56
C HIS A 385 27.87 11.80 22.24
N ILE A 386 26.85 10.99 21.96
CA ILE A 386 26.70 10.25 20.70
C ILE A 386 25.34 10.55 20.08
N THR A 387 25.18 10.24 18.79
CA THR A 387 23.86 10.27 18.15
C THR A 387 22.94 9.20 18.71
N LEU A 388 21.69 9.56 18.98
CA LEU A 388 20.67 8.70 19.57
C LEU A 388 19.47 8.48 18.64
N THR A 389 18.88 7.30 18.73
CA THR A 389 17.63 6.92 18.08
C THR A 389 16.59 6.69 19.17
N ASP A 390 15.91 7.76 19.60
CA ASP A 390 14.94 7.78 20.69
C ASP A 390 13.55 8.25 20.21
N HIS A 391 12.60 8.46 21.12
CA HIS A 391 11.25 8.93 20.78
C HIS A 391 11.20 10.36 20.20
N GLN A 392 12.26 11.15 20.36
CA GLN A 392 12.39 12.50 19.78
C GLN A 392 13.09 12.45 18.42
N THR A 393 13.58 11.28 17.99
CA THR A 393 14.15 11.05 16.67
C THR A 393 13.04 10.88 15.63
N THR A 394 13.24 11.48 14.46
CA THR A 394 12.39 11.26 13.28
C THR A 394 13.18 10.47 12.26
N MET A 395 12.68 9.30 11.86
CA MET A 395 13.25 8.50 10.78
C MET A 395 12.24 8.39 9.65
N VAL A 396 12.67 8.65 8.43
CA VAL A 396 11.88 8.59 7.20
C VAL A 396 12.60 7.81 6.12
N ILE A 397 11.84 7.27 5.17
CA ILE A 397 12.36 6.57 4.00
C ILE A 397 12.07 7.43 2.78
N ASN A 398 13.11 7.75 2.03
CA ASN A 398 12.99 8.59 0.84
C ASN A 398 12.69 7.72 -0.37
N MET A 399 11.52 7.93 -0.98
CA MET A 399 11.12 7.23 -2.19
C MET A 399 11.83 7.84 -3.41
N LEU A 400 12.80 7.12 -3.97
CA LEU A 400 13.53 7.54 -5.18
C LEU A 400 13.51 6.45 -6.26
N GLY A 401 13.40 5.18 -5.86
CA GLY A 401 13.29 4.03 -6.75
C GLY A 401 11.86 3.78 -7.21
N LYS A 402 11.71 2.88 -8.19
CA LYS A 402 10.38 2.45 -8.68
C LYS A 402 9.87 1.23 -7.91
N PRO A 403 8.55 1.12 -7.69
CA PRO A 403 7.98 -0.06 -7.07
C PRO A 403 8.09 -1.29 -7.96
N ARG A 404 8.13 -2.46 -7.30
CA ARG A 404 7.90 -3.76 -7.91
C ARG A 404 6.68 -4.38 -7.23
N LEU A 405 5.83 -5.08 -7.99
CA LEU A 405 4.70 -5.78 -7.40
C LEU A 405 5.19 -6.90 -6.48
N GLY A 406 4.57 -7.00 -5.30
CA GLY A 406 4.80 -8.05 -4.32
C GLY A 406 4.41 -9.43 -4.83
N ASP A 407 4.74 -10.45 -4.04
CA ASP A 407 4.37 -11.83 -4.29
C ASP A 407 2.95 -12.16 -3.80
N ASN A 408 2.30 -13.16 -4.40
CA ASN A 408 0.93 -13.56 -4.05
C ASN A 408 0.84 -14.36 -2.73
N THR A 409 1.88 -14.34 -1.90
CA THR A 409 1.95 -15.10 -0.64
C THR A 409 1.21 -14.40 0.50
N GLN A 410 1.13 -13.07 0.44
CA GLN A 410 0.34 -12.26 1.35
C GLN A 410 -1.07 -12.06 0.79
N PRO A 411 -2.09 -11.95 1.65
CA PRO A 411 -3.48 -11.72 1.22
C PRO A 411 -3.74 -10.23 0.93
N GLU A 412 -2.79 -9.53 0.29
CA GLU A 412 -2.88 -8.10 -0.02
C GLU A 412 -1.99 -7.75 -1.21
N GLU A 413 -2.39 -6.74 -1.97
CA GLU A 413 -1.56 -6.12 -3.00
C GLU A 413 -0.50 -5.22 -2.35
N LEU A 414 0.76 -5.42 -2.73
CA LEU A 414 1.89 -4.70 -2.16
C LEU A 414 2.80 -4.13 -3.24
N GLU A 415 3.26 -2.91 -3.02
CA GLU A 415 4.38 -2.33 -3.73
C GLU A 415 5.65 -2.50 -2.90
N VAL A 416 6.66 -3.13 -3.50
CA VAL A 416 7.95 -3.40 -2.86
C VAL A 416 9.02 -2.51 -3.47
N TYR A 417 9.65 -1.70 -2.62
CA TYR A 417 10.72 -0.77 -2.94
C TYR A 417 12.06 -1.33 -2.45
N ALA A 418 13.05 -1.35 -3.34
CA ALA A 418 14.36 -1.91 -3.01
C ALA A 418 15.17 -0.95 -2.12
N GLY A 419 15.73 -1.45 -1.01
CA GLY A 419 16.54 -0.67 -0.08
C GLY A 419 17.72 0.10 -0.69
N PRO A 420 18.49 -0.47 -1.65
CA PRO A 420 19.58 0.26 -2.31
C PRO A 420 19.13 1.50 -3.09
N GLU A 421 17.88 1.52 -3.57
CA GLU A 421 17.34 2.61 -4.39
C GLU A 421 16.63 3.69 -3.54
N ASN A 422 16.32 3.40 -2.27
CA ASN A 422 15.47 4.23 -1.41
C ASN A 422 16.16 4.48 -0.07
N PRO A 423 16.93 5.58 0.09
CA PRO A 423 17.73 5.79 1.28
C PRO A 423 16.88 6.13 2.51
N MET A 424 17.37 5.72 3.68
CA MET A 424 16.78 6.06 4.98
C MET A 424 17.42 7.34 5.51
N SER A 425 16.62 8.19 6.14
CA SER A 425 17.10 9.42 6.78
C SER A 425 16.63 9.49 8.22
N VAL A 426 17.56 9.75 9.14
CA VAL A 426 17.26 9.93 10.56
C VAL A 426 17.64 11.34 10.98
N ARG A 427 16.79 12.04 11.72
CA ARG A 427 16.99 13.40 12.19
C ARG A 427 16.75 13.52 13.68
N ARG A 428 17.68 14.20 14.38
CA ARG A 428 17.59 14.48 15.80
C ARG A 428 18.21 15.82 16.16
N LYS A 429 17.57 16.54 17.09
CA LYS A 429 18.06 17.81 17.66
C LYS A 429 18.96 17.55 18.87
N TYR A 430 20.05 18.30 18.97
CA TYR A 430 21.02 18.25 20.06
C TYR A 430 21.32 19.66 20.61
N SER A 431 21.77 19.70 21.87
CA SER A 431 22.24 20.87 22.58
C SER A 431 23.51 20.46 23.33
N ILE A 432 24.68 20.83 22.80
CA ILE A 432 25.97 20.27 23.22
C ILE A 432 27.02 21.38 23.35
N THR A 433 27.90 21.24 24.32
CA THR A 433 29.06 22.13 24.53
C THR A 433 30.34 21.49 23.99
N PHE A 434 30.91 22.09 22.97
CA PHE A 434 32.16 21.71 22.33
C PHE A 434 33.34 22.47 22.94
N GLN A 435 34.49 21.80 23.02
CA GLN A 435 35.76 22.35 23.44
C GLN A 435 36.48 22.94 22.22
N CYS A 436 36.80 24.23 22.28
CA CYS A 436 37.48 24.94 21.21
C CYS A 436 38.88 25.35 21.70
N GLN A 437 39.84 25.53 20.79
CA GLN A 437 41.16 26.07 21.13
C GLN A 437 41.33 27.43 20.47
N PHE A 438 40.79 28.48 21.10
CA PHE A 438 40.87 29.84 20.57
C PHE A 438 42.27 30.44 20.76
N ASN A 439 42.78 31.11 19.73
CA ASN A 439 44.08 31.76 19.73
C ASN A 439 43.96 33.27 20.02
N LEU A 440 43.88 33.63 21.30
CA LEU A 440 43.58 35.00 21.76
C LEU A 440 44.75 36.01 21.63
N LYS A 441 45.70 35.78 20.71
CA LYS A 441 46.87 36.66 20.54
C LYS A 441 46.54 38.05 19.98
N MET A 442 45.47 38.17 19.18
CA MET A 442 45.04 39.44 18.55
C MET A 442 43.65 39.88 19.03
N TYR A 443 43.20 39.39 20.18
CA TYR A 443 41.93 39.78 20.78
C TYR A 443 41.89 41.31 21.04
N PRO A 444 40.79 42.02 20.70
CA PRO A 444 39.48 41.56 20.21
C PRO A 444 39.29 41.74 18.69
N PHE A 445 40.33 41.70 17.87
CA PHE A 445 40.20 41.83 16.40
C PHE A 445 40.80 40.60 15.73
N ASP A 446 40.22 39.44 16.02
CA ASP A 446 40.69 38.15 15.57
C ASP A 446 39.60 37.29 14.94
N GLU A 447 40.01 36.50 13.94
CA GLU A 447 39.21 35.43 13.37
C GLU A 447 39.53 34.14 14.12
N GLN A 448 38.51 33.53 14.70
CA GLN A 448 38.63 32.30 15.47
C GLN A 448 37.80 31.19 14.84
N PHE A 449 38.29 29.95 14.93
CA PHE A 449 37.56 28.78 14.49
C PHE A 449 37.25 27.89 15.68
N CYS A 450 36.00 27.48 15.82
CA CYS A 450 35.67 26.32 16.64
C CYS A 450 35.22 25.17 15.75
N ASN A 451 35.86 24.01 15.92
CA ASN A 451 35.53 22.80 15.17
C ASN A 451 34.54 21.99 16.00
N LEU A 452 33.42 21.58 15.40
CA LEU A 452 32.61 20.49 15.94
C LEU A 452 33.20 19.21 15.33
N GLU A 453 33.81 18.37 16.15
CA GLU A 453 34.44 17.13 15.72
C GLU A 453 33.46 15.97 15.84
N LEU A 454 33.13 15.35 14.71
CA LEU A 454 32.18 14.26 14.61
C LEU A 454 32.92 13.02 14.08
N THR A 455 32.94 11.94 14.87
CA THR A 455 33.65 10.69 14.51
C THR A 455 32.67 9.53 14.36
N MET A 456 32.76 8.76 13.27
CA MET A 456 31.93 7.58 13.06
C MET A 456 32.36 6.44 13.98
N LEU A 457 31.52 6.02 14.92
CA LEU A 457 31.82 4.92 15.86
C LEU A 457 31.32 3.56 15.41
N SER A 458 30.31 3.50 14.55
CA SER A 458 29.66 2.23 14.19
C SER A 458 30.59 1.21 13.53
N ALA A 459 31.61 1.66 12.81
CA ALA A 459 32.65 0.82 12.22
C ALA A 459 33.83 1.67 11.76
N SER A 460 34.96 1.00 11.45
CA SER A 460 36.14 1.64 10.88
C SER A 460 35.88 2.29 9.51
N SER A 461 36.75 3.20 9.10
CA SER A 461 36.74 3.88 7.79
C SER A 461 36.75 2.94 6.58
N ARG A 462 37.15 1.67 6.76
CA ARG A 462 37.08 0.65 5.71
C ARG A 462 35.66 0.25 5.34
N LEU A 463 34.71 0.42 6.25
CA LEU A 463 33.31 0.02 6.09
C LEU A 463 32.37 1.23 6.03
N LEU A 464 32.68 2.32 6.72
CA LEU A 464 31.84 3.51 6.78
C LEU A 464 32.66 4.77 6.54
N VAL A 465 32.20 5.64 5.66
CA VAL A 465 32.84 6.93 5.38
C VAL A 465 31.81 8.04 5.31
N PHE A 466 32.21 9.28 5.58
CA PHE A 466 31.34 10.42 5.31
C PHE A 466 31.31 10.74 3.82
N ASP A 467 30.11 10.94 3.28
CA ASP A 467 29.91 11.33 1.89
C ASP A 467 30.35 12.78 1.69
N LYS A 468 31.41 13.01 0.92
CA LYS A 468 31.97 14.35 0.70
C LYS A 468 31.07 15.25 -0.15
N VAL A 469 30.21 14.68 -0.99
CA VAL A 469 29.39 15.41 -1.96
C VAL A 469 28.02 15.73 -1.35
N ALA A 470 27.42 14.76 -0.66
CA ALA A 470 26.09 14.92 -0.08
C ALA A 470 26.11 15.58 1.30
N THR A 471 27.24 15.57 2.01
CA THR A 471 27.32 16.18 3.35
C THR A 471 27.38 17.70 3.28
N THR A 472 26.52 18.36 4.06
CA THR A 472 26.45 19.82 4.14
C THR A 472 26.19 20.28 5.57
N ALA A 473 26.64 21.50 5.89
CA ALA A 473 26.46 22.14 7.18
C ALA A 473 26.11 23.61 6.95
N VAL A 474 25.13 24.11 7.69
CA VAL A 474 24.62 25.48 7.57
C VAL A 474 24.37 26.08 8.94
N PHE A 475 24.63 27.38 9.06
CA PHE A 475 24.24 28.17 10.23
C PHE A 475 23.01 29.01 9.87
N ASN A 476 21.87 28.70 10.49
CA ASN A 476 20.59 29.39 10.28
C ASN A 476 20.17 30.23 11.50
N GLY A 477 21.06 30.40 12.47
CA GLY A 477 20.83 31.25 13.64
C GLY A 477 21.00 32.73 13.36
N ASN A 478 20.70 33.56 14.36
CA ASN A 478 21.11 34.97 14.32
C ASN A 478 22.65 35.02 14.37
N PRO A 479 23.33 35.52 13.33
CA PRO A 479 24.79 35.54 13.32
C PRO A 479 25.36 36.61 14.25
N GLN A 480 24.56 37.61 14.65
CA GLN A 480 24.98 38.66 15.60
C GLN A 480 24.70 38.24 17.03
N LEU A 481 25.77 37.92 17.76
CA LEU A 481 25.77 37.76 19.22
C LEU A 481 26.26 39.06 19.88
N VAL A 482 26.16 39.15 21.21
CA VAL A 482 26.50 40.38 21.96
C VAL A 482 27.97 40.77 21.79
N GLU A 483 28.87 39.80 21.69
CA GLU A 483 30.32 40.02 21.62
C GLU A 483 30.97 39.43 20.35
N TYR A 484 30.23 38.63 19.57
CA TYR A 484 30.77 37.87 18.44
C TYR A 484 29.82 37.83 17.25
N PHE A 485 30.38 37.60 16.06
CA PHE A 485 29.63 37.22 14.86
C PHE A 485 29.97 35.79 14.47
N VAL A 486 28.97 34.92 14.33
CA VAL A 486 29.16 33.57 13.77
C VAL A 486 28.94 33.62 12.27
N GLY A 487 30.00 33.37 11.52
CA GLY A 487 30.05 33.46 10.07
C GLY A 487 29.82 32.13 9.36
N ASP A 488 30.40 32.02 8.16
CA ASP A 488 30.28 30.84 7.30
C ASP A 488 30.79 29.56 7.99
N VAL A 489 30.15 28.45 7.63
CA VAL A 489 30.49 27.11 8.11
C VAL A 489 31.19 26.35 6.99
N ASP A 490 32.36 25.78 7.29
CA ASP A 490 33.11 24.93 6.36
C ASP A 490 33.22 23.50 6.92
N ILE A 491 33.44 22.52 6.03
CA ILE A 491 33.49 21.10 6.40
C ILE A 491 34.79 20.48 5.90
N GLU A 492 35.56 19.93 6.83
CA GLU A 492 36.76 19.15 6.51
C GLU A 492 36.54 17.66 6.80
N PHE A 493 36.86 16.81 5.82
CA PHE A 493 36.65 15.36 5.89
C PHE A 493 37.97 14.62 6.09
N HIS A 494 37.99 13.69 7.05
CA HIS A 494 39.11 12.78 7.31
C HIS A 494 38.62 11.33 7.27
N ASN A 495 38.49 10.79 6.06
CA ASN A 495 38.04 9.41 5.84
C ASN A 495 39.21 8.40 5.85
N GLU A 496 40.45 8.87 5.91
CA GLU A 496 41.68 8.10 5.91
C GLU A 496 42.15 7.63 7.30
N ARG A 497 41.53 8.15 8.37
CA ARG A 497 41.79 7.73 9.76
C ARG A 497 41.21 6.35 10.03
N ASP A 498 41.52 5.74 11.18
CA ASP A 498 40.96 4.43 11.58
C ASP A 498 39.42 4.47 11.63
N PHE A 499 38.87 5.59 12.09
CA PHE A 499 37.45 5.93 12.03
C PHE A 499 37.28 7.20 11.22
N ALA A 500 36.31 7.22 10.31
CA ALA A 500 36.00 8.42 9.53
C ALA A 500 35.59 9.56 10.47
N ALA A 501 36.15 10.75 10.24
CA ALA A 501 35.84 11.94 11.03
C ALA A 501 35.51 13.13 10.11
N VAL A 502 34.65 14.01 10.60
CA VAL A 502 34.30 15.27 9.93
C VAL A 502 34.39 16.41 10.93
N PHE A 503 34.98 17.52 10.50
CA PHE A 503 35.22 18.71 11.31
C PHE A 503 34.40 19.84 10.71
N VAL A 504 33.37 20.27 11.43
CA VAL A 504 32.53 21.40 11.03
C VAL A 504 33.14 22.66 11.63
N LYS A 505 33.80 23.46 10.81
CA LYS A 505 34.50 24.68 11.23
C LYS A 505 33.52 25.84 11.27
N CYS A 506 33.25 26.35 12.46
CA CYS A 506 32.45 27.55 12.66
C CYS A 506 33.39 28.75 12.83
N LEU A 507 33.30 29.72 11.92
CA LEU A 507 34.05 30.97 12.01
C LEU A 507 33.37 31.91 13.02
N CYS A 508 34.13 32.41 13.98
CA CYS A 508 33.70 33.36 15.00
C CYS A 508 34.56 34.63 14.90
N PHE A 509 33.94 35.78 14.69
CA PHE A 509 34.60 37.09 14.74
C PHE A 509 34.32 37.77 16.06
N THR A 510 35.32 38.44 16.63
CA THR A 510 35.16 39.40 17.72
C THR A 510 34.76 40.77 17.16
N SER A 511 33.77 41.44 17.78
CA SER A 511 33.25 42.75 17.34
C SER A 511 34.00 43.94 17.91
#